data_AF-A0A532TPI2-F1
#
_entry.id   AF-A0A532TPI2-F1
#
_cell.length_a   1.000
_cell.length_b   1.000
_cell.length_c   1.000
_cell.angle_alpha   90.00
_cell.angle_beta   90.00
_cell.angle_gamma   90.00
#
_symmetry.space_group_name_H-M   'P 1'
#
loop_
_entity.id
_entity.type
_entity.pdbx_description
1 polymer ?
#
loop_
_entity_poly.entity_id
_entity_poly.type
_entity_poly.pdbx_seq_one_letter_code
_entity_poly.pdbx_strand_id
1 'polypeptide(L)'
;MAQEEKKPNDDFFFEDIIKKTKTGVTLPKELREALFNEDEEVFFKIIVPNEKNKIILEFLSEEEAKVQLEKLKERKLRTPKLGQTQKEEKKGVEKVGPNWGEYFVYDFKNREKVQPILESAFYKFAETPINLEDAMGRIKYSLVSFLTATKTENAKLYFSVIKLLIDVAERFNQPNLIDWIFDKIVPNIESKFLYEQALLELLEISLKIKRYEKAELFLFYILKNIDDYPRSELYNIFNSFNQLVKKVRYIERTEKIDILLKEKLLEYGSGIDDNDYKIQIVEFLEDLKYIELAYQLAKDIQKGLPPDSLKIGTIRAIVKRLYVTPISENKPSSSINFDAVDDEEEE
;
A
#
# COMPACT_ATOMS: atom_id res chain seq x y z
N MET A 1 -53.10 9.03 65.53
CA MET A 1 -52.10 10.08 65.26
C MET A 1 -50.81 9.39 64.87
N ALA A 2 -50.57 9.28 63.57
CA ALA A 2 -49.28 8.86 63.02
C ALA A 2 -48.72 10.09 62.31
N GLN A 3 -47.55 10.54 62.74
CA GLN A 3 -46.81 11.59 62.06
C GLN A 3 -46.29 11.00 60.75
N GLU A 4 -46.87 11.41 59.63
CA GLU A 4 -46.23 11.27 58.33
C GLU A 4 -45.00 12.18 58.32
N GLU A 5 -43.83 11.58 58.50
CA GLU A 5 -42.57 12.22 58.15
C GLU A 5 -42.57 12.52 56.65
N LYS A 6 -42.77 13.79 56.33
CA LYS A 6 -42.49 14.35 55.00
C LYS A 6 -41.03 14.06 54.68
N LYS A 7 -40.77 13.17 53.72
CA LYS A 7 -39.47 13.10 53.06
C LYS A 7 -39.21 14.43 52.36
N PRO A 8 -38.01 15.00 52.46
CA PRO A 8 -37.64 16.17 51.68
C PRO A 8 -37.64 15.77 50.19
N ASN A 9 -38.14 16.65 49.32
CA ASN A 9 -37.89 16.57 47.90
C ASN A 9 -36.37 16.62 47.69
N ASP A 10 -35.75 15.49 47.37
CA ASP A 10 -34.41 15.49 46.76
C ASP A 10 -34.60 15.96 45.31
N ASP A 11 -34.50 17.27 45.12
CA ASP A 11 -34.53 17.87 43.79
C ASP A 11 -33.27 17.46 43.02
N PHE A 12 -33.43 16.59 42.01
CA PHE A 12 -32.34 16.22 41.10
C PHE A 12 -31.99 17.40 40.18
N PHE A 13 -30.70 17.67 39.98
CA PHE A 13 -30.23 18.71 39.04
C PHE A 13 -30.64 18.42 37.59
N PHE A 14 -30.63 17.14 37.21
CA PHE A 14 -31.09 16.67 35.90
C PHE A 14 -31.42 15.17 35.99
N GLU A 15 -32.57 14.75 35.48
CA GLU A 15 -32.98 13.34 35.37
C GLU A 15 -33.59 13.08 34.00
N ASP A 16 -33.04 12.11 33.27
CA ASP A 16 -33.57 11.67 31.98
C ASP A 16 -33.32 10.16 31.78
N ILE A 17 -34.23 9.49 31.06
CA ILE A 17 -34.13 8.04 30.76
C ILE A 17 -33.55 7.87 29.36
N ILE A 18 -32.24 7.66 29.31
CA ILE A 18 -31.51 7.48 28.05
C ILE A 18 -31.27 6.01 27.72
N LYS A 19 -31.48 5.64 26.45
CA LYS A 19 -31.16 4.32 25.92
C LYS A 19 -29.74 4.31 25.35
N LYS A 20 -28.99 3.22 25.58
CA LYS A 20 -27.70 3.01 24.92
C LYS A 20 -27.86 3.04 23.39
N THR A 21 -27.00 3.77 22.71
CA THR A 21 -26.88 3.78 21.25
C THR A 21 -25.82 2.75 20.82
N LYS A 22 -25.61 2.61 19.51
CA LYS A 22 -24.53 1.75 18.97
C LYS A 22 -23.13 2.26 19.36
N THR A 23 -22.98 3.55 19.68
CA THR A 23 -21.72 4.20 20.06
C THR A 23 -21.52 4.29 21.58
N GLY A 24 -22.56 4.07 22.38
CA GLY A 24 -22.47 4.02 23.85
C GLY A 24 -23.60 4.76 24.55
N VAL A 25 -23.34 5.22 25.78
CA VAL A 25 -24.23 6.15 26.51
C VAL A 25 -23.78 7.56 26.18
N THR A 26 -24.70 8.39 25.67
CA THR A 26 -24.41 9.77 25.26
C THR A 26 -25.10 10.74 26.22
N LEU A 27 -24.36 11.73 26.74
CA LEU A 27 -24.95 12.78 27.55
C LEU A 27 -25.93 13.62 26.70
N PRO A 28 -27.18 13.83 27.17
CA PRO A 28 -28.13 14.73 26.52
C PRO A 28 -27.54 16.11 26.27
N LYS A 29 -27.98 16.75 25.19
CA LYS A 29 -27.45 18.05 24.75
C LYS A 29 -27.59 19.11 25.85
N GLU A 30 -28.75 19.17 26.50
CA GLU A 30 -29.05 20.10 27.59
C GLU A 30 -28.11 19.92 28.79
N LEU A 31 -27.85 18.67 29.18
CA LEU A 31 -26.91 18.37 30.26
C LEU A 31 -25.47 18.71 29.90
N ARG A 32 -25.08 18.54 28.62
CA ARG A 32 -23.75 18.88 28.13
C ARG A 32 -23.50 20.38 28.14
N GLU A 33 -24.46 21.16 27.69
CA GLU A 33 -24.40 22.63 27.68
C GLU A 33 -24.45 23.20 29.10
N ALA A 34 -25.18 22.56 30.02
CA ALA A 34 -25.26 22.99 31.42
C ALA A 34 -24.01 22.64 32.25
N LEU A 35 -23.33 21.54 31.93
CA LEU A 35 -22.16 21.06 32.71
C LEU A 35 -20.81 21.46 32.11
N PHE A 36 -20.72 21.79 30.83
CA PHE A 36 -19.45 22.04 30.15
C PHE A 36 -19.49 23.35 29.36
N ASN A 37 -18.50 24.22 29.61
CA ASN A 37 -18.21 25.37 28.77
C ASN A 37 -17.27 24.94 27.62
N GLU A 38 -17.43 25.53 26.44
CA GLU A 38 -16.67 25.13 25.23
C GLU A 38 -15.15 25.39 25.34
N ASP A 39 -14.72 26.24 26.28
CA ASP A 39 -13.33 26.73 26.40
C ASP A 39 -12.52 26.08 27.55
N GLU A 40 -13.07 25.12 28.30
CA GLU A 40 -12.38 24.47 29.43
C GLU A 40 -12.24 22.95 29.25
N GLU A 41 -11.03 22.41 29.47
CA GLU A 41 -10.81 20.96 29.49
C GLU A 41 -11.39 20.34 30.76
N VAL A 42 -12.38 19.46 30.61
CA VAL A 42 -13.05 18.79 31.73
C VAL A 42 -12.56 17.35 31.88
N PHE A 43 -12.05 17.01 33.06
CA PHE A 43 -11.56 15.68 33.38
C PHE A 43 -12.59 14.88 34.19
N PHE A 44 -12.78 13.61 33.85
CA PHE A 44 -13.67 12.70 34.56
C PHE A 44 -12.92 11.51 35.12
N LYS A 45 -13.29 11.12 36.33
CA LYS A 45 -12.97 9.82 36.89
C LYS A 45 -14.19 8.92 36.79
N ILE A 46 -14.00 7.74 36.19
CA ILE A 46 -15.04 6.73 36.08
C ILE A 46 -14.81 5.65 37.14
N ILE A 47 -15.81 5.42 37.99
CA ILE A 47 -15.79 4.38 39.02
C ILE A 47 -16.96 3.43 38.79
N VAL A 48 -16.66 2.13 38.71
CA VAL A 48 -17.66 1.06 38.63
C VAL A 48 -17.52 0.20 39.89
N PRO A 49 -18.49 0.24 40.82
CA PRO A 49 -18.50 -0.63 41.99
C PRO A 49 -18.50 -2.12 41.59
N ASN A 50 -18.01 -2.99 42.47
CA ASN A 50 -17.91 -4.43 42.19
C ASN A 50 -19.27 -5.09 41.85
N GLU A 51 -20.36 -4.55 42.39
CA GLU A 51 -21.74 -5.00 42.13
C GLU A 51 -22.23 -4.64 40.71
N LYS A 52 -21.53 -3.73 40.00
CA LYS A 52 -21.82 -3.30 38.61
C LYS A 52 -23.24 -2.76 38.38
N ASN A 53 -23.88 -2.27 39.43
CA ASN A 53 -25.24 -1.71 39.40
C ASN A 53 -25.29 -0.21 39.04
N LYS A 54 -24.16 0.49 39.10
CA LYS A 54 -24.06 1.92 38.74
C LYS A 54 -22.70 2.27 38.17
N ILE A 55 -22.66 3.36 37.41
CA ILE A 55 -21.43 4.03 36.98
C ILE A 55 -21.41 5.39 37.67
N ILE A 56 -20.33 5.69 38.37
CA ILE A 56 -20.12 6.98 39.04
C ILE A 56 -19.12 7.77 38.19
N LEU A 57 -19.53 8.98 37.79
CA LEU A 57 -18.68 9.95 37.12
C LEU A 57 -18.40 11.09 38.10
N GLU A 58 -17.12 11.30 38.42
CA GLU A 58 -16.66 12.40 39.27
C GLU A 58 -15.89 13.41 38.42
N PHE A 59 -16.19 14.69 38.58
CA PHE A 59 -15.41 15.78 38.01
C PHE A 59 -14.07 15.91 38.71
N LEU A 60 -13.00 16.11 37.95
CA LEU A 60 -11.66 16.37 38.46
C LEU A 60 -11.15 17.70 37.90
N SER A 61 -10.41 18.43 38.73
CA SER A 61 -9.56 19.52 38.23
C SER A 61 -8.35 18.97 37.48
N GLU A 62 -7.72 19.78 36.64
CA GLU A 62 -6.51 19.38 35.89
C GLU A 62 -5.38 18.91 36.82
N GLU A 63 -5.22 19.57 37.97
CA GLU A 63 -4.22 19.22 38.99
C GLU A 63 -4.52 17.85 39.63
N GLU A 64 -5.79 17.59 39.97
CA GLU A 64 -6.22 16.32 40.54
C GLU A 64 -6.13 15.17 39.52
N ALA A 65 -6.44 15.45 38.25
CA ALA A 65 -6.33 14.50 37.16
C ALA A 65 -4.87 14.03 36.98
N LYS A 66 -3.90 14.96 37.00
CA LYS A 66 -2.46 14.63 36.88
C LYS A 66 -1.99 13.75 38.05
N VAL A 67 -2.33 14.11 39.28
CA VAL A 67 -1.94 13.34 40.49
C VAL A 67 -2.58 11.94 40.50
N GLN A 68 -3.84 11.81 40.07
CA GLN A 68 -4.51 10.51 40.02
C GLN A 68 -4.04 9.64 38.85
N LEU A 69 -3.64 10.21 37.71
CA LEU A 69 -3.04 9.48 36.61
C LEU A 69 -1.70 8.83 36.99
N GLU A 70 -0.86 9.54 37.75
CA GLU A 70 0.41 9.00 38.26
C GLU A 70 0.16 7.85 39.25
N LYS A 71 -0.77 8.01 40.19
CA LYS A 71 -1.17 6.94 41.13
C LYS A 71 -1.79 5.72 40.43
N LEU A 72 -2.48 5.91 39.29
CA LEU A 72 -3.03 4.82 38.47
C LEU A 72 -1.95 4.07 37.67
N LYS A 73 -0.89 4.75 37.22
CA LYS A 73 0.26 4.11 36.57
C LYS A 73 1.01 3.19 37.55
N GLU A 74 1.14 3.59 38.82
CA GLU A 74 1.75 2.75 39.86
C GLU A 74 0.86 1.56 40.30
N ARG A 75 -0.47 1.74 40.33
CA ARG A 75 -1.43 0.67 40.70
C ARG A 75 -1.65 -0.40 39.62
N LYS A 76 -1.31 -0.15 38.35
CA LYS A 76 -1.47 -1.12 37.24
C LYS A 76 -0.64 -2.40 37.37
N LEU A 77 0.29 -2.48 38.32
CA LEU A 77 1.03 -3.71 38.63
C LEU A 77 0.24 -4.71 39.48
N ARG A 78 -0.88 -4.32 40.09
CA ARG A 78 -1.66 -5.20 40.99
C ARG A 78 -3.16 -4.95 40.89
N THR A 79 -3.79 -5.44 39.82
CA THR A 79 -5.23 -5.78 39.86
C THR A 79 -5.54 -6.83 38.78
N PRO A 80 -6.46 -7.77 39.05
CA PRO A 80 -6.55 -9.05 38.37
C PRO A 80 -7.18 -8.94 36.99
N LYS A 81 -6.76 -9.83 36.09
CA LYS A 81 -7.35 -10.09 34.77
C LYS A 81 -8.87 -10.29 34.92
N LEU A 82 -9.65 -9.26 34.58
CA LEU A 82 -11.10 -9.39 34.44
C LEU A 82 -11.39 -10.16 33.15
N GLY A 83 -11.72 -11.43 33.33
CA GLY A 83 -12.57 -12.28 32.49
C GLY A 83 -12.45 -12.09 30.98
N GLN A 84 -11.76 -13.04 30.34
CA GLN A 84 -12.12 -13.47 29.00
C GLN A 84 -13.61 -13.83 29.00
N THR A 85 -14.46 -12.92 28.51
CA THR A 85 -15.74 -13.33 27.95
C THR A 85 -15.40 -14.21 26.76
N GLN A 86 -15.73 -15.50 26.86
CA GLN A 86 -15.81 -16.42 25.74
C GLN A 86 -16.66 -15.76 24.66
N LYS A 87 -16.00 -15.13 23.68
CA LYS A 87 -16.59 -15.00 22.36
C LYS A 87 -16.70 -16.43 21.86
N GLU A 88 -17.91 -16.86 21.57
CA GLU A 88 -18.15 -18.02 20.73
C GLU A 88 -17.13 -18.01 19.59
N GLU A 89 -16.29 -19.03 19.57
CA GLU A 89 -15.38 -19.30 18.48
C GLU A 89 -16.21 -19.55 17.23
N LYS A 90 -16.53 -18.46 16.51
CA LYS A 90 -16.71 -18.54 15.08
C LYS A 90 -15.35 -18.93 14.51
N LYS A 91 -15.28 -20.20 14.14
CA LYS A 91 -14.15 -20.85 13.46
C LYS A 91 -13.47 -19.90 12.47
N GLY A 92 -12.17 -19.70 12.70
CA GLY A 92 -11.16 -19.50 11.66
C GLY A 92 -11.21 -18.19 10.89
N VAL A 93 -10.64 -17.12 11.47
CA VAL A 93 -9.76 -16.22 10.70
C VAL A 93 -8.59 -15.92 11.63
N GLU A 94 -7.36 -16.26 11.22
CA GLU A 94 -6.15 -15.78 11.88
C GLU A 94 -6.27 -14.26 12.09
N LYS A 95 -5.79 -13.73 13.23
CA LYS A 95 -5.70 -12.28 13.41
C LYS A 95 -4.62 -11.73 12.47
N VAL A 96 -5.01 -11.51 11.22
CA VAL A 96 -4.17 -10.85 10.22
C VAL A 96 -4.14 -9.37 10.56
N GLY A 97 -3.02 -8.92 11.10
CA GLY A 97 -2.77 -7.50 11.38
C GLY A 97 -2.16 -6.77 10.17
N PRO A 98 -2.13 -5.43 10.20
CA PRO A 98 -1.44 -4.62 9.19
C PRO A 98 0.08 -4.88 9.19
N ASN A 99 0.67 -4.94 7.99
CA ASN A 99 2.11 -5.12 7.81
C ASN A 99 2.85 -3.78 7.69
N TRP A 100 3.09 -3.12 8.83
CA TRP A 100 3.72 -1.79 8.87
C TRP A 100 5.11 -1.73 8.22
N GLY A 101 5.87 -2.83 8.23
CA GLY A 101 7.18 -2.89 7.59
C GLY A 101 7.10 -2.76 6.06
N GLU A 102 6.02 -3.25 5.46
CA GLU A 102 5.77 -3.17 4.01
C GLU A 102 5.06 -1.87 3.61
N TYR A 103 4.34 -1.23 4.53
CA TYR A 103 3.63 0.03 4.24
C TYR A 103 4.52 1.26 4.46
N PHE A 104 5.32 1.27 5.53
CA PHE A 104 6.20 2.39 5.88
C PHE A 104 7.64 2.14 5.44
N VAL A 105 7.81 1.91 4.14
CA VAL A 105 9.14 1.75 3.51
C VAL A 105 9.97 3.03 3.62
N TYR A 106 9.31 4.19 3.54
CA TYR A 106 9.94 5.50 3.69
C TYR A 106 9.44 6.19 4.95
N ASP A 107 10.37 6.73 5.74
CA ASP A 107 10.01 7.45 6.95
C ASP A 107 9.57 8.89 6.64
N PHE A 108 8.51 9.34 7.32
CA PHE A 108 7.91 10.66 7.12
C PHE A 108 7.43 11.28 8.45
N LYS A 109 7.44 12.61 8.52
CA LYS A 109 7.29 13.38 9.77
C LYS A 109 6.09 13.01 10.65
N ASN A 110 4.94 12.72 10.05
CA ASN A 110 3.68 12.47 10.76
C ASN A 110 3.37 10.98 10.97
N ARG A 111 4.33 10.08 10.71
CA ARG A 111 4.12 8.62 10.74
C ARG A 111 3.48 8.12 12.03
N GLU A 112 4.02 8.50 13.19
CA GLU A 112 3.53 8.05 14.50
C GLU A 112 2.06 8.43 14.76
N LYS A 113 1.61 9.56 14.17
CA LYS A 113 0.23 10.03 14.29
C LYS A 113 -0.69 9.38 13.25
N VAL A 114 -0.18 9.12 12.06
CA VAL A 114 -0.92 8.51 10.95
C VAL A 114 -1.13 7.02 11.17
N GLN A 115 -0.12 6.30 11.68
CA GLN A 115 -0.15 4.86 11.91
C GLN A 115 -1.40 4.38 12.67
N PRO A 116 -1.76 4.90 13.86
CA PRO A 116 -2.93 4.43 14.59
C PRO A 116 -4.24 4.70 13.83
N ILE A 117 -4.31 5.76 13.01
CA ILE A 117 -5.50 6.07 12.19
C ILE A 117 -5.64 5.05 11.06
N LEU A 118 -4.54 4.74 10.38
CA LEU A 118 -4.50 3.73 9.33
C LEU A 118 -4.74 2.32 9.88
N GLU A 119 -4.23 2.01 11.08
CA GLU A 119 -4.51 0.76 11.78
C GLU A 119 -6.01 0.60 12.04
N SER A 120 -6.60 1.67 12.58
CA SER A 120 -8.01 1.76 12.82
C SER A 120 -8.82 1.62 11.52
N ALA A 121 -8.35 2.17 10.39
CA ALA A 121 -8.97 1.99 9.08
C ALA A 121 -8.88 0.54 8.58
N PHE A 122 -7.71 -0.09 8.70
CA PHE A 122 -7.49 -1.49 8.32
C PHE A 122 -8.45 -2.44 9.03
N TYR A 123 -8.63 -2.29 10.34
CA TYR A 123 -9.57 -3.12 11.08
C TYR A 123 -11.03 -2.86 10.69
N LYS A 124 -11.38 -1.66 10.19
CA LYS A 124 -12.72 -1.39 9.63
C LYS A 124 -12.95 -2.09 8.29
N PHE A 125 -11.90 -2.23 7.47
CA PHE A 125 -11.97 -3.08 6.28
C PHE A 125 -12.13 -4.57 6.62
N ALA A 126 -11.59 -5.01 7.76
CA ALA A 126 -11.73 -6.37 8.24
C ALA A 126 -13.09 -6.69 8.90
N GLU A 127 -13.96 -5.69 9.13
CA GLU A 127 -15.29 -5.92 9.73
C GLU A 127 -16.20 -6.71 8.78
N THR A 128 -17.13 -7.48 9.33
CA THR A 128 -18.16 -8.19 8.56
C THR A 128 -19.54 -7.85 9.12
N PRO A 129 -20.37 -7.06 8.41
CA PRO A 129 -20.13 -6.45 7.09
C PRO A 129 -19.08 -5.32 7.15
N ILE A 130 -18.42 -5.08 6.02
CA ILE A 130 -17.37 -4.06 5.90
C ILE A 130 -17.96 -2.67 6.09
N ASN A 131 -17.37 -1.86 6.96
CA ASN A 131 -17.72 -0.46 7.12
C ASN A 131 -16.85 0.44 6.22
N LEU A 132 -17.16 0.44 4.93
CA LEU A 132 -16.38 1.18 3.92
C LEU A 132 -16.35 2.69 4.16
N GLU A 133 -17.45 3.27 4.65
CA GLU A 133 -17.56 4.71 4.88
C GLU A 133 -16.60 5.18 5.97
N ASP A 134 -16.61 4.53 7.13
CA ASP A 134 -15.71 4.86 8.24
C ASP A 134 -14.25 4.53 7.88
N ALA A 135 -14.01 3.38 7.24
CA ALA A 135 -12.67 2.99 6.79
C ALA A 135 -12.07 4.03 5.83
N MET A 136 -12.80 4.39 4.76
CA MET A 136 -12.35 5.39 3.80
C MET A 136 -12.32 6.80 4.38
N GLY A 137 -13.21 7.12 5.32
CA GLY A 137 -13.20 8.40 6.05
C GLY A 137 -11.88 8.61 6.78
N ARG A 138 -11.37 7.58 7.44
CA ARG A 138 -10.06 7.59 8.12
C ARG A 138 -8.91 7.74 7.15
N ILE A 139 -8.94 7.01 6.03
CA ILE A 139 -7.93 7.14 4.96
C ILE A 139 -7.88 8.58 4.43
N LYS A 140 -9.04 9.16 4.10
CA LYS A 140 -9.14 10.55 3.62
C LYS A 140 -8.66 11.54 4.67
N TYR A 141 -9.05 11.35 5.93
CA TYR A 141 -8.58 12.20 7.02
C TYR A 141 -7.05 12.17 7.15
N SER A 142 -6.44 10.98 7.07
CA SER A 142 -4.98 10.85 7.05
C SER A 142 -4.33 11.62 5.90
N LEU A 143 -4.92 11.56 4.71
CA LEU A 143 -4.39 12.19 3.50
C LEU A 143 -4.62 13.71 3.40
N VAL A 144 -5.48 14.29 4.24
CA VAL A 144 -5.76 15.74 4.25
C VAL A 144 -5.11 16.40 5.45
N SER A 145 -5.28 15.83 6.64
CA SER A 145 -4.91 16.46 7.90
C SER A 145 -3.42 16.37 8.23
N PHE A 146 -2.67 15.48 7.58
CA PHE A 146 -1.26 15.24 7.87
C PHE A 146 -0.31 15.60 6.71
N LEU A 147 -0.83 16.30 5.70
CA LEU A 147 0.01 16.93 4.69
C LEU A 147 0.86 18.03 5.33
N THR A 148 2.04 18.21 4.75
CA THR A 148 3.01 19.23 5.14
C THR A 148 3.27 20.17 3.95
N ALA A 149 4.02 21.24 4.17
CA ALA A 149 4.49 22.09 3.07
C ALA A 149 5.53 21.37 2.18
N THR A 150 6.10 20.27 2.65
CA THR A 150 7.18 19.57 1.96
C THR A 150 6.60 18.47 1.05
N LYS A 151 6.69 18.71 -0.26
CA LYS A 151 6.17 17.82 -1.32
C LYS A 151 6.71 16.39 -1.23
N THR A 152 8.00 16.24 -0.92
CA THR A 152 8.63 14.92 -0.75
C THR A 152 8.11 14.17 0.47
N GLU A 153 7.80 14.85 1.58
CA GLU A 153 7.19 14.23 2.76
C GLU A 153 5.76 13.76 2.47
N ASN A 154 5.00 14.57 1.72
CA ASN A 154 3.63 14.22 1.32
C ASN A 154 3.64 13.01 0.38
N ALA A 155 4.58 12.94 -0.57
CA ALA A 155 4.72 11.81 -1.49
C ALA A 155 4.97 10.48 -0.74
N LYS A 156 5.76 10.49 0.35
CA LYS A 156 5.98 9.30 1.18
C LYS A 156 4.70 8.87 1.91
N LEU A 157 3.95 9.82 2.47
CA LEU A 157 2.65 9.54 3.08
C LEU A 157 1.68 8.92 2.07
N TYR A 158 1.56 9.53 0.88
CA TYR A 158 0.73 8.99 -0.19
C TYR A 158 1.13 7.57 -0.55
N PHE A 159 2.42 7.33 -0.79
CA PHE A 159 2.93 6.00 -1.14
C PHE A 159 2.64 4.96 -0.04
N SER A 160 2.81 5.31 1.23
CA SER A 160 2.48 4.41 2.35
C SER A 160 0.99 4.07 2.42
N VAL A 161 0.12 5.04 2.15
CA VAL A 161 -1.33 4.79 2.08
C VAL A 161 -1.67 3.90 0.88
N ILE A 162 -0.99 4.06 -0.26
CA ILE A 162 -1.15 3.17 -1.43
C ILE A 162 -0.81 1.73 -1.05
N LYS A 163 0.35 1.48 -0.43
CA LYS A 163 0.77 0.13 -0.02
C LYS A 163 -0.27 -0.53 0.89
N LEU A 164 -0.80 0.22 1.86
CA LEU A 164 -1.85 -0.28 2.74
C LEU A 164 -3.15 -0.59 1.98
N LEU A 165 -3.59 0.31 1.09
CA LEU A 165 -4.84 0.12 0.35
C LEU A 165 -4.76 -1.01 -0.68
N ILE A 166 -3.58 -1.26 -1.26
CA ILE A 166 -3.34 -2.43 -2.12
C ILE A 166 -3.48 -3.72 -1.32
N ASP A 167 -2.86 -3.78 -0.13
CA ASP A 167 -2.98 -4.95 0.73
C ASP A 167 -4.43 -5.15 1.21
N VAL A 168 -5.15 -4.07 1.53
CA VAL A 168 -6.59 -4.13 1.82
C VAL A 168 -7.38 -4.64 0.61
N ALA A 169 -7.07 -4.17 -0.60
CA ALA A 169 -7.74 -4.59 -1.82
C ALA A 169 -7.60 -6.10 -2.05
N GLU A 170 -6.40 -6.64 -1.81
CA GLU A 170 -6.09 -8.07 -1.92
C GLU A 170 -6.75 -8.88 -0.80
N ARG A 171 -6.49 -8.53 0.48
CA ARG A 171 -6.91 -9.33 1.64
C ARG A 171 -8.41 -9.32 1.88
N PHE A 172 -9.08 -8.22 1.58
CA PHE A 172 -10.52 -8.04 1.84
C PHE A 172 -11.36 -8.00 0.55
N ASN A 173 -10.77 -8.40 -0.58
CA ASN A 173 -11.41 -8.46 -1.89
C ASN A 173 -12.13 -7.14 -2.25
N GLN A 174 -11.40 -6.02 -2.17
CA GLN A 174 -11.87 -4.67 -2.48
C GLN A 174 -11.18 -4.11 -3.74
N PRO A 175 -11.38 -4.70 -4.93
CA PRO A 175 -10.65 -4.32 -6.14
C PRO A 175 -10.91 -2.88 -6.61
N ASN A 176 -12.04 -2.28 -6.22
CA ASN A 176 -12.38 -0.89 -6.54
C ASN A 176 -11.43 0.13 -5.87
N LEU A 177 -10.70 -0.28 -4.83
CA LEU A 177 -9.69 0.59 -4.21
C LEU A 177 -8.55 0.91 -5.18
N ILE A 178 -8.22 0.02 -6.11
CA ILE A 178 -7.19 0.26 -7.13
C ILE A 178 -7.55 1.46 -8.00
N ASP A 179 -8.82 1.55 -8.44
CA ASP A 179 -9.32 2.68 -9.20
C ASP A 179 -9.27 3.96 -8.38
N TRP A 180 -9.73 3.89 -7.12
CA TRP A 180 -9.74 5.05 -6.24
C TRP A 180 -8.33 5.57 -5.93
N ILE A 181 -7.36 4.68 -5.72
CA ILE A 181 -5.96 5.05 -5.52
C ILE A 181 -5.45 5.81 -6.76
N PHE A 182 -5.68 5.26 -7.95
CA PHE A 182 -5.22 5.86 -9.19
C PHE A 182 -5.87 7.23 -9.46
N ASP A 183 -7.16 7.38 -9.18
CA ASP A 183 -7.87 8.63 -9.45
C ASP A 183 -7.64 9.71 -8.38
N LYS A 184 -7.39 9.31 -7.12
CA LYS A 184 -7.41 10.24 -5.97
C LYS A 184 -6.09 10.39 -5.24
N ILE A 185 -5.19 9.42 -5.31
CA ILE A 185 -3.89 9.51 -4.62
C ILE A 185 -2.76 9.79 -5.62
N VAL A 186 -2.62 8.93 -6.64
CA VAL A 186 -1.49 8.98 -7.59
C VAL A 186 -1.26 10.37 -8.20
N PRO A 187 -2.29 11.15 -8.61
CA PRO A 187 -2.08 12.47 -9.21
C PRO A 187 -1.48 13.50 -8.25
N ASN A 188 -1.54 13.26 -6.95
CA ASN A 188 -0.99 14.16 -5.92
C ASN A 188 0.45 13.81 -5.54
N ILE A 189 1.04 12.75 -6.13
CA ILE A 189 2.43 12.36 -5.87
C ILE A 189 3.36 13.16 -6.77
N GLU A 190 3.96 14.21 -6.21
CA GLU A 190 4.87 15.08 -6.99
C GLU A 190 6.28 14.49 -7.20
N SER A 191 6.67 13.49 -6.42
CA SER A 191 7.97 12.84 -6.61
C SER A 191 7.89 11.90 -7.82
N LYS A 192 8.63 12.19 -8.90
CA LYS A 192 8.69 11.34 -10.10
C LYS A 192 9.01 9.87 -9.77
N PHE A 193 9.94 9.65 -8.84
CA PHE A 193 10.32 8.32 -8.38
C PHE A 193 9.18 7.61 -7.64
N LEU A 194 8.57 8.25 -6.63
CA LEU A 194 7.47 7.62 -5.87
C LEU A 194 6.19 7.48 -6.69
N TYR A 195 5.98 8.36 -7.68
CA TYR A 195 4.91 8.25 -8.66
C TYR A 195 5.06 6.97 -9.48
N GLU A 196 6.25 6.71 -10.01
CA GLU A 196 6.54 5.48 -10.73
C GLU A 196 6.41 4.24 -9.83
N GLN A 197 6.94 4.28 -8.60
CA GLN A 197 6.76 3.19 -7.64
C GLN A 197 5.29 2.90 -7.38
N ALA A 198 4.46 3.93 -7.21
CA ALA A 198 3.03 3.78 -7.00
C ALA A 198 2.36 3.08 -8.19
N LEU A 199 2.69 3.48 -9.42
CA LEU A 199 2.16 2.83 -10.62
C LEU A 199 2.63 1.38 -10.76
N LEU A 200 3.88 1.07 -10.40
CA LEU A 200 4.41 -0.29 -10.43
C LEU A 200 3.68 -1.21 -9.45
N GLU A 201 3.38 -0.72 -8.25
CA GLU A 201 2.58 -1.45 -7.26
C GLU A 201 1.15 -1.68 -7.75
N LEU A 202 0.53 -0.69 -8.39
CA LEU A 202 -0.81 -0.81 -9.00
C LEU A 202 -0.84 -1.78 -10.20
N LEU A 203 0.21 -1.78 -11.03
CA LEU A 203 0.38 -2.73 -12.12
C LEU A 203 0.47 -4.16 -11.60
N GLU A 204 1.33 -4.39 -10.61
CA GLU A 204 1.56 -5.72 -10.03
C GLU A 204 0.27 -6.30 -9.44
N ILE A 205 -0.44 -5.53 -8.60
CA ILE A 205 -1.68 -6.02 -8.00
C ILE A 205 -2.76 -6.25 -9.07
N SER A 206 -2.88 -5.37 -10.06
CA SER A 206 -3.88 -5.50 -11.12
C SER A 206 -3.67 -6.76 -11.95
N LEU A 207 -2.42 -7.13 -12.23
CA LEU A 207 -2.09 -8.40 -12.88
C LEU A 207 -2.46 -9.60 -12.00
N LYS A 208 -2.09 -9.56 -10.70
CA LYS A 208 -2.41 -10.63 -9.73
C LYS A 208 -3.91 -10.91 -9.64
N ILE A 209 -4.73 -9.86 -9.58
CA ILE A 209 -6.20 -9.99 -9.51
C ILE A 209 -6.88 -10.03 -10.88
N LYS A 210 -6.11 -10.19 -11.97
CA LYS A 210 -6.58 -10.34 -13.36
C LYS A 210 -7.43 -9.17 -13.90
N ARG A 211 -7.18 -7.94 -13.43
CA ARG A 211 -7.75 -6.70 -14.00
C ARG A 211 -6.86 -6.16 -15.12
N TYR A 212 -6.79 -6.90 -16.23
CA TYR A 212 -5.83 -6.63 -17.31
C TYR A 212 -5.98 -5.25 -17.95
N GLU A 213 -7.19 -4.73 -18.15
CA GLU A 213 -7.40 -3.37 -18.69
C GLU A 213 -6.77 -2.28 -17.81
N LYS A 214 -6.79 -2.46 -16.48
CA LYS A 214 -6.16 -1.55 -15.53
C LYS A 214 -4.65 -1.71 -15.53
N ALA A 215 -4.16 -2.95 -15.59
CA ALA A 215 -2.74 -3.22 -15.75
C ALA A 215 -2.17 -2.56 -17.02
N GLU A 216 -2.86 -2.67 -18.16
CA GLU A 216 -2.48 -1.99 -19.41
C GLU A 216 -2.41 -0.46 -19.25
N LEU A 217 -3.40 0.13 -18.59
CA LEU A 217 -3.42 1.56 -18.30
C LEU A 217 -2.21 1.97 -17.45
N PHE A 218 -1.91 1.24 -16.38
CA PHE A 218 -0.79 1.56 -15.49
C PHE A 218 0.56 1.37 -16.19
N LEU A 219 0.70 0.31 -17.00
CA LEU A 219 1.87 0.09 -17.83
C LEU A 219 2.10 1.28 -18.79
N PHE A 220 1.05 1.78 -19.44
CA PHE A 220 1.16 2.95 -20.31
C PHE A 220 1.71 4.18 -19.55
N TYR A 221 1.21 4.47 -18.35
CA TYR A 221 1.71 5.59 -17.55
C TYR A 221 3.15 5.38 -17.06
N ILE A 222 3.55 4.14 -16.74
CA ILE A 222 4.94 3.82 -16.40
C ILE A 222 5.85 4.08 -17.59
N LEU A 223 5.53 3.53 -18.76
CA LEU A 223 6.33 3.69 -19.98
C LEU A 223 6.43 5.16 -20.38
N LYS A 224 5.34 5.93 -20.25
CA LYS A 224 5.38 7.38 -20.45
C LYS A 224 6.33 8.09 -19.47
N ASN A 225 6.31 7.72 -18.19
CA ASN A 225 7.21 8.31 -17.20
C ASN A 225 8.69 7.99 -17.49
N ILE A 226 8.96 6.80 -18.04
CA ILE A 226 10.28 6.39 -18.54
C ILE A 226 10.70 7.26 -19.74
N ASP A 227 9.81 7.42 -20.72
CA ASP A 227 10.04 8.25 -21.90
C ASP A 227 10.29 9.73 -21.52
N ASP A 228 9.72 10.20 -20.41
CA ASP A 228 9.90 11.56 -19.90
C ASP A 228 11.29 11.80 -19.27
N TYR A 229 12.17 10.79 -19.14
CA TYR A 229 13.56 11.02 -18.74
C TYR A 229 14.41 11.49 -19.93
N PRO A 230 15.31 12.48 -19.73
CA PRO A 230 16.27 12.86 -20.77
C PRO A 230 17.13 11.66 -21.19
N ARG A 231 17.45 11.54 -22.49
CA ARG A 231 18.34 10.48 -22.99
C ARG A 231 19.74 10.49 -22.35
N SER A 232 20.16 11.60 -21.75
CA SER A 232 21.40 11.69 -20.96
C SER A 232 21.33 10.93 -19.62
N GLU A 233 20.13 10.63 -19.13
CA GLU A 233 19.88 9.94 -17.86
C GLU A 233 19.60 8.44 -18.07
N LEU A 234 20.42 7.78 -18.89
CA LEU A 234 20.28 6.34 -19.19
C LEU A 234 20.20 5.49 -17.91
N TYR A 235 20.95 5.83 -16.87
CA TYR A 235 20.86 5.12 -15.59
C TYR A 235 19.43 5.10 -15.01
N ASN A 236 18.72 6.24 -15.05
CA ASN A 236 17.36 6.34 -14.51
C ASN A 236 16.39 5.52 -15.38
N ILE A 237 16.48 5.65 -16.70
CA ILE A 237 15.67 4.90 -17.67
C ILE A 237 15.79 3.39 -17.44
N PHE A 238 17.03 2.90 -17.34
CA PHE A 238 17.30 1.47 -17.18
C PHE A 238 16.95 0.94 -15.80
N ASN A 239 17.14 1.75 -14.77
CA ASN A 239 16.67 1.40 -13.43
C ASN A 239 15.13 1.27 -13.41
N SER A 240 14.40 2.16 -14.09
CA SER A 240 12.94 2.08 -14.23
C SER A 240 12.51 0.82 -15.00
N PHE A 241 13.16 0.50 -16.12
CA PHE A 241 12.90 -0.76 -16.83
C PHE A 241 13.19 -2.00 -15.97
N ASN A 242 14.31 -2.02 -15.25
CA ASN A 242 14.67 -3.11 -14.34
C ASN A 242 13.59 -3.35 -13.28
N GLN A 243 13.06 -2.27 -12.69
CA GLN A 243 11.99 -2.37 -11.71
C GLN A 243 10.68 -2.87 -12.32
N LEU A 244 10.33 -2.38 -13.51
CA LEU A 244 9.18 -2.86 -14.28
C LEU A 244 9.27 -4.36 -14.58
N VAL A 245 10.39 -4.81 -15.15
CA VAL A 245 10.64 -6.22 -15.49
C VAL A 245 10.53 -7.09 -14.24
N LYS A 246 11.17 -6.70 -13.13
CA LYS A 246 11.09 -7.44 -11.85
C LYS A 246 9.66 -7.60 -11.34
N LYS A 247 8.81 -6.59 -11.51
CA LYS A 247 7.42 -6.62 -11.06
C LYS A 247 6.55 -7.54 -11.90
N VAL A 248 6.84 -7.69 -13.19
CA VAL A 248 5.95 -8.41 -14.11
C VAL A 248 6.47 -9.80 -14.51
N ARG A 249 7.77 -10.10 -14.37
CA ARG A 249 8.41 -11.33 -14.91
C ARG A 249 7.80 -12.66 -14.44
N TYR A 250 7.23 -12.71 -13.23
CA TYR A 250 6.65 -13.93 -12.65
C TYR A 250 5.12 -13.94 -12.59
N ILE A 251 4.47 -12.99 -13.27
CA ILE A 251 3.00 -12.86 -13.25
C ILE A 251 2.47 -13.12 -14.65
N GLU A 252 1.29 -13.75 -14.75
CA GLU A 252 0.57 -13.94 -16.01
C GLU A 252 0.20 -12.58 -16.61
N ARG A 253 0.46 -12.40 -17.91
CA ARG A 253 0.23 -11.16 -18.66
C ARG A 253 -0.61 -11.45 -19.91
N THR A 254 -1.31 -10.44 -20.40
CA THR A 254 -1.97 -10.50 -21.70
C THR A 254 -0.97 -10.29 -22.82
N GLU A 255 -1.30 -10.81 -24.00
CA GLU A 255 -0.52 -10.59 -25.23
C GLU A 255 -0.29 -9.10 -25.50
N LYS A 256 -1.30 -8.25 -25.27
CA LYS A 256 -1.19 -6.79 -25.43
C LYS A 256 -0.15 -6.16 -24.49
N ILE A 257 -0.04 -6.64 -23.25
CA ILE A 257 0.99 -6.18 -22.31
C ILE A 257 2.37 -6.63 -22.79
N ASP A 258 2.49 -7.87 -23.25
CA ASP A 258 3.74 -8.40 -23.78
C ASP A 258 4.19 -7.62 -25.04
N ILE A 259 3.27 -7.30 -25.96
CA ILE A 259 3.55 -6.47 -27.14
C ILE A 259 4.11 -5.11 -26.74
N LEU A 260 3.45 -4.40 -25.81
CA LEU A 260 3.90 -3.09 -25.35
C LEU A 260 5.31 -3.14 -24.73
N LEU A 261 5.60 -4.17 -23.93
CA LEU A 261 6.93 -4.36 -23.33
C LEU A 261 7.98 -4.68 -24.39
N LYS A 262 7.67 -5.57 -25.34
CA LYS A 262 8.56 -5.93 -26.45
C LYS A 262 8.92 -4.71 -27.28
N GLU A 263 7.91 -3.98 -27.78
CA GLU A 263 8.09 -2.81 -28.63
C GLU A 263 8.97 -1.75 -27.95
N LYS A 264 8.68 -1.44 -26.67
CA LYS A 264 9.46 -0.45 -25.93
C LYS A 264 10.89 -0.87 -25.66
N LEU A 265 11.12 -2.12 -25.25
CA LEU A 265 12.50 -2.60 -25.03
C LEU A 265 13.33 -2.60 -26.32
N LEU A 266 12.73 -2.96 -27.46
CA LEU A 266 13.41 -2.93 -28.76
C LEU A 266 13.66 -1.51 -29.28
N GLU A 267 12.73 -0.57 -29.04
CA GLU A 267 12.91 0.85 -29.33
C GLU A 267 14.18 1.39 -28.65
N TYR A 268 14.34 1.11 -27.35
CA TYR A 268 15.54 1.51 -26.62
C TYR A 268 16.80 0.71 -27.03
N GLY A 269 16.65 -0.57 -27.39
CA GLY A 269 17.76 -1.44 -27.79
C GLY A 269 18.43 -1.00 -29.08
N SER A 270 17.62 -0.48 -30.01
CA SER A 270 18.09 0.07 -31.28
C SER A 270 18.54 1.53 -31.16
N GLY A 271 17.96 2.31 -30.25
CA GLY A 271 18.21 3.75 -30.12
C GLY A 271 19.41 4.17 -29.25
N ILE A 272 20.12 3.23 -28.62
CA ILE A 272 21.26 3.48 -27.73
C ILE A 272 22.54 2.96 -28.37
N ASP A 273 23.65 3.70 -28.28
CA ASP A 273 24.94 3.25 -28.82
C ASP A 273 25.77 2.44 -27.81
N ASP A 274 25.60 2.73 -26.52
CA ASP A 274 26.35 2.11 -25.43
C ASP A 274 26.02 0.62 -25.27
N ASN A 275 27.05 -0.22 -25.40
CA ASN A 275 26.92 -1.67 -25.38
C ASN A 275 26.49 -2.24 -24.01
N ASP A 276 26.79 -1.57 -22.90
CA ASP A 276 26.38 -2.06 -21.57
C ASP A 276 24.87 -1.96 -21.40
N TYR A 277 24.29 -0.89 -21.91
CA TYR A 277 22.85 -0.71 -21.94
C TYR A 277 22.17 -1.64 -22.94
N LYS A 278 22.76 -1.90 -24.11
CA LYS A 278 22.25 -2.92 -25.03
C LYS A 278 22.22 -4.32 -24.41
N ILE A 279 23.28 -4.68 -23.68
CA ILE A 279 23.35 -5.96 -22.94
C ILE A 279 22.24 -6.03 -21.88
N GLN A 280 22.00 -4.96 -21.13
CA GLN A 280 20.90 -4.93 -20.15
C GLN A 280 19.53 -5.17 -20.81
N ILE A 281 19.29 -4.67 -22.02
CA ILE A 281 18.04 -4.94 -22.75
C ILE A 281 17.92 -6.42 -23.12
N VAL A 282 19.00 -7.06 -23.56
CA VAL A 282 19.01 -8.50 -23.80
C VAL A 282 18.62 -9.26 -22.52
N GLU A 283 19.17 -8.87 -21.37
CA GLU A 283 18.83 -9.47 -20.08
C GLU A 283 17.37 -9.23 -19.70
N PHE A 284 16.81 -8.04 -19.95
CA PHE A 284 15.40 -7.76 -19.72
C PHE A 284 14.48 -8.60 -20.61
N LEU A 285 14.81 -8.72 -21.90
CA LEU A 285 14.07 -9.56 -22.84
C LEU A 285 14.10 -11.04 -22.39
N GLU A 286 15.24 -11.52 -21.95
CA GLU A 286 15.40 -12.87 -21.39
C GLU A 286 14.58 -13.07 -20.11
N ASP A 287 14.64 -12.12 -19.16
CA ASP A 287 13.87 -12.17 -17.90
C ASP A 287 12.35 -12.19 -18.16
N LEU A 288 11.89 -11.56 -19.24
CA LEU A 288 10.51 -11.58 -19.69
C LEU A 288 10.14 -12.81 -20.54
N LYS A 289 11.12 -13.67 -20.83
CA LYS A 289 11.05 -14.89 -21.67
C LYS A 289 10.83 -14.64 -23.17
N TYR A 290 11.25 -13.48 -23.67
CA TYR A 290 11.29 -13.17 -25.10
C TYR A 290 12.61 -13.67 -25.71
N ILE A 291 12.81 -14.99 -25.66
CA ILE A 291 14.11 -15.63 -25.90
C ILE A 291 14.60 -15.42 -27.34
N GLU A 292 13.71 -15.45 -28.33
CA GLU A 292 14.08 -15.25 -29.74
C GLU A 292 14.60 -13.82 -29.97
N LEU A 293 13.88 -12.83 -29.44
CA LEU A 293 14.27 -11.42 -29.53
C LEU A 293 15.56 -11.12 -28.77
N ALA A 294 15.71 -11.68 -27.57
CA ALA A 294 16.94 -11.58 -26.79
C ALA A 294 18.14 -12.15 -27.57
N TYR A 295 17.96 -13.30 -28.22
CA TYR A 295 19.01 -13.96 -29.00
C TYR A 295 19.43 -13.14 -30.22
N GLN A 296 18.46 -12.65 -31.00
CA GLN A 296 18.72 -11.81 -32.18
C GLN A 296 19.51 -10.56 -31.80
N LEU A 297 19.04 -9.83 -30.79
CA LEU A 297 19.72 -8.62 -30.32
C LEU A 297 21.13 -8.94 -29.80
N ALA A 298 21.31 -10.05 -29.09
CA ALA A 298 22.63 -10.47 -28.59
C ALA A 298 23.61 -10.79 -29.73
N LYS A 299 23.13 -11.43 -30.81
CA LYS A 299 23.92 -11.71 -32.01
C LYS A 299 24.31 -10.43 -32.76
N ASP A 300 23.40 -9.47 -32.86
CA ASP A 300 23.68 -8.19 -33.52
C ASP A 300 24.74 -7.39 -32.74
N ILE A 301 24.64 -7.35 -31.40
CA ILE A 301 25.68 -6.78 -30.54
C ILE A 301 27.00 -7.53 -30.74
N GLN A 302 26.99 -8.86 -30.77
CA GLN A 302 28.20 -9.66 -30.97
C GLN A 302 28.90 -9.34 -32.30
N LYS A 303 28.16 -9.18 -33.40
CA LYS A 303 28.69 -8.84 -34.73
C LYS A 303 29.27 -7.42 -34.77
N GLY A 304 28.67 -6.49 -34.02
CA GLY A 304 29.12 -5.09 -33.96
C GLY A 304 30.32 -4.84 -33.05
N LEU A 305 30.69 -5.81 -32.19
CA LEU A 305 31.77 -5.64 -31.21
C LEU A 305 33.14 -6.01 -31.79
N PRO A 306 34.19 -5.20 -31.54
CA PRO A 306 35.56 -5.58 -31.88
C PRO A 306 36.00 -6.88 -31.18
N PRO A 307 36.83 -7.73 -31.82
CA PRO A 307 37.32 -8.98 -31.26
C PRO A 307 37.98 -8.84 -29.87
N ASP A 308 38.62 -7.70 -29.62
CA ASP A 308 39.36 -7.40 -28.39
C ASP A 308 38.51 -6.69 -27.32
N SER A 309 37.20 -6.52 -27.56
CA SER A 309 36.30 -5.87 -26.60
C SER A 309 36.22 -6.69 -25.31
N LEU A 310 36.40 -6.03 -24.16
CA LEU A 310 36.21 -6.64 -22.84
C LEU A 310 34.81 -7.25 -22.65
N LYS A 311 33.82 -6.82 -23.45
CA LYS A 311 32.42 -7.29 -23.39
C LYS A 311 32.13 -8.49 -24.29
N ILE A 312 33.06 -8.86 -25.17
CA ILE A 312 32.84 -9.96 -26.13
C ILE A 312 32.69 -11.33 -25.43
N GLY A 313 33.39 -11.52 -24.30
CA GLY A 313 33.24 -12.72 -23.48
C GLY A 313 31.84 -12.84 -22.90
N THR A 314 31.32 -11.73 -22.36
CA THR A 314 29.98 -11.65 -21.77
C THR A 314 28.90 -11.92 -22.83
N ILE A 315 28.95 -11.24 -23.99
CA ILE A 315 27.92 -11.44 -25.02
C ILE A 315 27.95 -12.86 -25.59
N ARG A 316 29.13 -13.47 -25.78
CA ARG A 316 29.24 -14.88 -26.22
C ARG A 316 28.62 -15.84 -25.22
N ALA A 317 28.79 -15.59 -23.92
CA ALA A 317 28.15 -16.39 -22.88
C ALA A 317 26.62 -16.27 -22.91
N ILE A 318 26.11 -15.04 -23.10
CA ILE A 318 24.67 -14.77 -23.23
C ILE A 318 24.09 -15.47 -24.48
N VAL A 319 24.73 -15.33 -25.65
CA VAL A 319 24.30 -15.98 -26.90
C VAL A 319 24.23 -17.49 -26.73
N LYS A 320 25.25 -18.11 -26.11
CA LYS A 320 25.25 -19.57 -25.85
C LYS A 320 24.12 -19.98 -24.90
N ARG A 321 23.89 -19.20 -23.83
CA ARG A 321 22.80 -19.45 -22.87
C ARG A 321 21.44 -19.37 -23.54
N LEU A 322 21.20 -18.32 -24.33
CA LEU A 322 19.93 -18.11 -25.03
C LEU A 322 19.67 -19.19 -26.09
N TYR A 323 20.71 -19.64 -26.80
CA TYR A 323 20.58 -20.71 -27.81
C TYR A 323 20.03 -22.02 -27.25
N VAL A 324 20.40 -22.38 -26.01
CA VAL A 324 19.94 -23.61 -25.36
C VAL A 324 18.68 -23.41 -24.52
N THR A 325 18.20 -22.17 -24.37
CA THR A 325 17.04 -21.86 -23.53
C THR A 325 15.75 -22.22 -24.28
N PRO A 326 14.83 -22.99 -23.68
CA PRO A 326 13.57 -23.35 -24.32
C PRO A 326 12.74 -22.11 -24.69
N ILE A 327 12.30 -22.03 -25.94
CA ILE A 327 11.44 -20.95 -26.43
C ILE A 327 10.04 -21.17 -25.86
N SER A 328 9.60 -20.22 -25.01
CA SER A 328 8.27 -20.26 -24.36
C SER A 328 7.27 -19.27 -24.95
N GLU A 329 7.60 -18.62 -26.07
CA GLU A 329 6.71 -17.65 -26.71
C GLU A 329 5.43 -18.34 -27.22
N ASN A 330 4.28 -17.95 -26.68
CA ASN A 330 2.96 -18.33 -27.21
C ASN A 330 2.84 -17.76 -28.64
N LYS A 331 3.01 -18.62 -29.64
CA LYS A 331 2.90 -18.26 -31.05
C LYS A 331 1.50 -17.72 -31.36
N PRO A 332 1.42 -16.57 -32.04
CA PRO A 332 1.00 -16.64 -33.43
C PRO A 332 2.06 -16.01 -34.34
N SER A 333 2.47 -16.79 -35.34
CA SER A 333 3.33 -16.42 -36.48
C SER A 333 4.77 -15.92 -36.22
N SER A 334 5.71 -16.87 -36.24
CA SER A 334 6.99 -16.68 -36.93
C SER A 334 7.48 -18.06 -37.40
N SER A 335 7.37 -18.29 -38.71
CA SER A 335 8.01 -19.41 -39.41
C SER A 335 9.43 -18.96 -39.75
N ILE A 336 10.37 -19.14 -38.84
CA ILE A 336 11.80 -18.96 -39.14
C ILE A 336 12.46 -20.31 -38.86
N ASN A 337 13.01 -20.88 -39.93
CA ASN A 337 13.67 -22.18 -39.92
C ASN A 337 15.09 -21.96 -39.37
N PHE A 338 15.42 -22.61 -38.25
CA PHE A 338 16.69 -22.42 -37.54
C PHE A 338 17.88 -23.19 -38.17
N ASP A 339 17.64 -23.98 -39.22
CA ASP A 339 18.66 -24.84 -39.85
C ASP A 339 19.45 -24.18 -41.00
N ALA A 340 19.33 -22.87 -41.23
CA ALA A 340 19.85 -22.24 -42.45
C ALA A 340 21.13 -21.38 -42.29
N VAL A 341 21.85 -21.44 -41.17
CA VAL A 341 22.98 -20.50 -40.92
C VAL A 341 24.32 -21.17 -40.55
N ASP A 342 24.46 -22.49 -40.65
CA ASP A 342 25.74 -23.16 -40.31
C ASP A 342 26.52 -23.76 -41.51
N ASP A 343 26.14 -23.48 -42.76
CA ASP A 343 26.79 -24.12 -43.94
C ASP A 343 27.56 -23.17 -44.89
N GLU A 344 27.92 -21.95 -44.49
CA GLU A 344 28.80 -21.10 -45.31
C GLU A 344 29.96 -20.54 -44.50
N GLU A 345 30.92 -21.40 -44.12
CA GLU A 345 32.32 -21.00 -43.86
C GLU A 345 33.28 -22.21 -43.83
N GLU A 346 33.24 -23.08 -44.86
CA GLU A 346 34.39 -23.92 -45.23
C GLU A 346 34.45 -24.08 -46.75
N GLU A 347 35.10 -23.12 -47.44
CA GLU A 347 35.95 -23.37 -48.63
C GLU A 347 36.92 -22.21 -48.89
#